data_AF-A0A6L3VEW2-F1
#
_entry.id   AF-A0A6L3VEW2-F1
#
_cell.length_a   1.000
_cell.length_b   1.000
_cell.length_c   1.000
_cell.angle_alpha   90.00
_cell.angle_beta   90.00
_cell.angle_gamma   90.00
#
_symmetry.space_group_name_H-M   'P 1'
#
loop_
_entity.id
_entity.type
_entity.pdbx_description
1 polymer ?
#
loop_
_entity_poly.entity_id
_entity_poly.type
_entity_poly.pdbx_seq_one_letter_code
_entity_poly.pdbx_strand_id
1 'polypeptide(L)'
;MRRGCCEPPVLYSWDVPEASAGGVSDDWATVARHVDAVLRGAPGGARGVVRRVRVSLIGRGAYIDLGAVAEASRLDGGVVWTAR
;
A
#
# COMPACT_ATOMS: atom_id res chain seq x y z
N MET A 1 2.01 -21.21 2.79
CA MET A 1 1.06 -21.58 1.71
C MET A 1 1.75 -21.32 0.38
N ARG A 2 2.02 -22.35 -0.43
CA ARG A 2 2.61 -22.19 -1.77
C ARG A 2 1.51 -21.70 -2.72
N ARG A 3 1.70 -20.52 -3.34
CA ARG A 3 0.86 -20.07 -4.45
C ARG A 3 1.01 -21.07 -5.60
N GLY A 4 -0.10 -21.49 -6.22
CA GLY A 4 -0.04 -22.34 -7.41
C GLY A 4 0.66 -21.60 -8.56
N CYS A 5 1.45 -22.31 -9.36
CA CYS A 5 2.32 -21.76 -10.42
C CYS A 5 1.63 -20.86 -11.47
N CYS A 6 0.30 -20.75 -11.44
CA CYS A 6 -0.49 -20.07 -12.47
C CYS A 6 -1.27 -18.86 -11.95
N GLU A 7 -1.23 -18.55 -10.64
CA GLU A 7 -1.93 -17.39 -10.11
C GLU A 7 -0.99 -16.18 -10.10
N PRO A 8 -1.31 -15.09 -10.84
CA PRO A 8 -0.43 -13.92 -10.90
C PRO A 8 -0.25 -13.33 -9.50
N PRO A 9 0.97 -12.88 -9.16
CA PRO A 9 1.23 -12.38 -7.82
C PRO A 9 0.35 -11.16 -7.52
N VAL A 10 -0.23 -11.16 -6.32
CA VAL A 10 -0.89 -9.98 -5.79
C VAL A 10 0.17 -8.94 -5.47
N LEU A 11 0.01 -7.74 -6.04
CA LEU A 11 0.84 -6.59 -5.74
C LEU A 11 0.02 -5.55 -5.00
N TYR A 12 0.68 -4.80 -4.14
CA TYR A 12 0.14 -3.70 -3.37
C TYR A 12 0.95 -2.45 -3.66
N SER A 13 0.29 -1.39 -4.10
CA SER A 13 0.87 -0.05 -4.09
C SER A 13 0.44 0.68 -2.82
N TRP A 14 1.29 1.56 -2.33
CA TRP A 14 0.97 2.42 -1.20
C TRP A 14 1.57 3.80 -1.40
N ASP A 15 0.91 4.79 -0.85
CA ASP A 15 1.38 6.18 -0.83
C ASP A 15 0.92 6.88 0.46
N VAL A 16 1.75 7.81 0.92
CA VAL A 16 1.47 8.77 1.99
C VAL A 16 1.78 10.16 1.41
N PRO A 17 0.79 10.86 0.83
CA PRO A 17 1.02 12.11 0.11
C PRO A 17 1.69 13.19 0.97
N GLU A 18 1.30 13.32 2.24
CA GLU A 18 1.85 14.33 3.16
C GLU A 18 3.33 14.10 3.47
N ALA A 19 3.84 12.88 3.27
CA ALA A 19 5.24 12.54 3.41
C ALA A 19 5.97 12.39 2.07
N SER A 20 5.27 12.59 0.93
CA SER A 20 5.81 12.37 -0.43
C SER A 20 6.50 11.01 -0.58
N ALA A 21 5.95 9.99 0.08
CA ALA A 21 6.49 8.65 0.15
C ALA A 21 5.51 7.64 -0.45
N GLY A 22 6.02 6.60 -1.07
CA GLY A 22 5.22 5.53 -1.63
C GLY A 22 6.07 4.41 -2.18
N GLY A 23 5.42 3.30 -2.56
CA GLY A 23 6.11 2.14 -3.10
C GLY A 23 5.16 1.04 -3.55
N VAL A 24 5.74 -0.05 -4.04
CA VAL A 24 5.02 -1.25 -4.47
C VAL A 24 5.70 -2.49 -3.89
N SER A 25 4.93 -3.45 -3.39
CA SER A 25 5.43 -4.74 -2.91
C SER A 25 4.36 -5.82 -3.06
N ASP A 26 4.77 -7.09 -3.19
CA ASP A 26 3.90 -8.26 -3.16
C ASP A 26 3.63 -8.79 -1.74
N ASP A 27 4.29 -8.22 -0.74
CA ASP A 27 4.14 -8.57 0.68
C ASP A 27 3.39 -7.48 1.45
N TRP A 28 2.18 -7.83 1.90
CA TRP A 28 1.34 -6.98 2.73
C TRP A 28 2.03 -6.53 4.02
N ALA A 29 2.77 -7.41 4.69
CA ALA A 29 3.39 -7.09 5.98
C ALA A 29 4.49 -6.04 5.82
N THR A 30 5.26 -6.13 4.73
CA THR A 30 6.26 -5.13 4.35
C THR A 30 5.60 -3.79 4.02
N VAL A 31 4.50 -3.79 3.26
CA VAL A 31 3.75 -2.56 2.97
C VAL A 31 3.23 -1.90 4.24
N ALA A 32 2.54 -2.68 5.10
CA ALA A 32 2.01 -2.18 6.35
C ALA A 32 3.11 -1.55 7.21
N ARG A 33 4.26 -2.22 7.37
CA ARG A 33 5.41 -1.68 8.13
C ARG A 33 5.95 -0.38 7.55
N HIS A 34 6.07 -0.25 6.23
CA HIS A 34 6.55 0.98 5.61
C HIS A 34 5.59 2.14 5.84
N VAL A 35 4.29 1.93 5.58
CA VAL A 35 3.26 2.94 5.83
C VAL A 35 3.26 3.37 7.30
N ASP A 36 3.36 2.41 8.21
CA ASP A 36 3.44 2.67 9.66
C ASP A 36 4.66 3.53 10.04
N ALA A 37 5.84 3.20 9.49
CA ALA A 37 7.06 3.93 9.75
C ALA A 37 6.98 5.37 9.21
N VAL A 38 6.46 5.54 7.99
CA VAL A 38 6.29 6.84 7.35
C VAL A 38 5.28 7.70 8.13
N LEU A 39 4.11 7.16 8.47
CA LEU A 39 3.07 7.91 9.18
C LEU A 39 3.48 8.29 10.60
N ARG A 40 4.34 7.50 11.27
CA ARG A 40 4.88 7.88 12.60
C ARG A 40 5.72 9.16 12.55
N GLY A 41 6.43 9.40 11.44
CA GLY A 41 7.23 10.62 11.22
C GLY A 41 6.46 11.75 10.53
N ALA A 42 5.23 11.50 10.06
CA ALA A 42 4.41 12.47 9.35
C ALA A 42 3.63 13.39 10.33
N PRO A 43 3.19 14.58 9.87
CA PRO A 43 2.33 15.45 10.67
C PRO A 43 1.00 14.77 11.04
N GLY A 44 0.39 15.25 12.13
CA GLY A 44 -0.95 14.81 12.54
C GLY A 44 -1.98 15.02 11.42
N GLY A 45 -2.83 14.02 11.21
CA GLY A 45 -3.82 14.02 10.13
C GLY A 45 -3.33 13.42 8.81
N ALA A 46 -2.04 13.12 8.66
CA ALA A 46 -1.51 12.46 7.46
C ALA A 46 -2.18 11.10 7.20
N ARG A 47 -2.33 10.73 5.93
CA ARG A 47 -3.04 9.51 5.52
C ARG A 47 -2.22 8.68 4.57
N GLY A 48 -2.21 7.37 4.78
CA GLY A 48 -1.69 6.38 3.87
C GLY A 48 -2.81 5.60 3.23
N VAL A 49 -2.72 5.31 1.94
CA VAL A 49 -3.66 4.43 1.25
C VAL A 49 -2.89 3.27 0.65
N VAL A 50 -3.41 2.05 0.83
CA VAL A 50 -2.89 0.85 0.20
C VAL A 50 -3.90 0.34 -0.81
N ARG A 51 -3.44 0.13 -2.05
CA ARG A 51 -4.25 -0.35 -3.16
C ARG A 51 -3.70 -1.66 -3.67
N ARG A 52 -4.59 -2.54 -4.12
CA ARG A 52 -4.19 -3.73 -4.86
C ARG A 52 -3.93 -3.33 -6.31
N VAL A 53 -2.84 -3.79 -6.90
CA VAL A 53 -2.49 -3.49 -8.29
C VAL A 53 -2.11 -4.75 -9.05
N ARG A 54 -2.13 -4.68 -10.38
CA ARG A 54 -1.57 -5.70 -11.29
C ARG A 54 -0.68 -5.02 -12.32
N VAL A 55 0.36 -5.72 -12.78
CA VAL A 55 1.17 -5.24 -13.91
C VAL A 55 0.39 -5.48 -15.21
N SER A 56 0.24 -4.44 -16.03
CA SER A 56 -0.21 -4.60 -17.41
C SER A 56 0.90 -5.28 -18.22
N LEU A 57 0.59 -6.43 -18.81
CA LEU A 57 1.52 -7.17 -19.68
C LEU A 57 1.42 -6.74 -21.15
N ILE A 58 0.49 -5.83 -21.49
CA ILE A 58 0.25 -5.39 -22.86
C ILE A 58 0.70 -3.92 -23.00
N GLY A 59 1.76 -3.71 -23.77
CA GLY A 59 2.11 -2.43 -24.40
C GLY A 59 2.74 -1.33 -23.53
N ARG A 60 2.52 -1.31 -22.20
CA ARG A 60 3.20 -0.38 -21.29
C ARG A 60 3.38 -1.04 -19.91
N GLY A 61 4.59 -0.99 -19.37
CA GLY A 61 4.89 -1.42 -17.99
C GLY A 61 4.23 -0.48 -16.98
N ALA A 62 2.92 -0.65 -16.80
CA ALA A 62 2.07 0.17 -15.95
C ALA A 62 1.38 -0.71 -14.91
N TYR A 63 1.16 -0.16 -13.71
CA TYR A 63 0.32 -0.78 -12.71
C TYR A 63 -1.14 -0.40 -12.96
N ILE A 64 -2.00 -1.40 -13.10
CA ILE A 64 -3.45 -1.27 -13.15
C ILE A 64 -3.94 -1.29 -11.71
N ASP A 65 -4.60 -0.21 -11.29
CA ASP A 65 -5.25 -0.10 -9.99
C ASP A 65 -6.49 -1.01 -9.93
N LEU A 66 -6.56 -1.84 -8.89
CA LEU A 66 -7.68 -2.74 -8.61
C LEU A 66 -8.50 -2.29 -7.39
N GLY A 67 -8.18 -1.13 -6.82
CA GLY A 67 -8.90 -0.52 -5.71
C GLY A 67 -8.13 -0.52 -4.39
N ALA A 68 -8.54 0.39 -3.51
CA ALA A 68 -8.05 0.49 -2.15
C ALA A 68 -8.49 -0.71 -1.31
N VAL A 69 -7.56 -1.28 -0.55
CA VAL A 69 -7.78 -2.43 0.33
C VAL A 69 -7.57 -2.09 1.80
N ALA A 70 -6.80 -1.05 2.10
CA ALA A 70 -6.75 -0.46 3.43
C ALA A 70 -6.34 1.01 3.38
N GLU A 71 -6.63 1.69 4.47
CA GLU A 71 -6.22 3.06 4.74
C GLU A 71 -5.60 3.13 6.14
N ALA A 72 -4.61 3.99 6.31
CA ALA A 72 -3.98 4.28 7.58
C ALA A 72 -4.00 5.79 7.82
N SER A 73 -4.18 6.22 9.06
CA SER A 73 -4.18 7.65 9.42
C SER A 73 -3.31 7.90 10.64
N ARG A 74 -2.54 9.00 10.61
CA ARG A 74 -1.80 9.50 11.75
C ARG A 74 -2.73 10.33 12.63
N LEU A 75 -3.03 9.81 13.81
CA LEU A 75 -3.79 10.50 14.87
C LEU A 75 -2.89 10.75 16.07
N ASP A 76 -3.36 11.56 17.02
CA ASP A 76 -2.59 11.93 18.23
C ASP A 76 -2.12 10.71 19.02
N GLY A 77 -2.93 9.65 19.06
CA GLY A 77 -2.62 8.40 19.77
C GLY A 77 -1.76 7.40 19.00
N GLY A 78 -1.47 7.60 17.72
CA GLY A 78 -0.76 6.59 16.92
C GLY A 78 -1.11 6.58 15.44
N VAL A 79 -0.76 5.48 14.78
CA VAL A 79 -1.25 5.16 13.43
C VAL A 79 -2.43 4.21 13.59
N VAL A 80 -3.56 4.53 12.97
CA VAL A 80 -4.77 3.71 12.99
C VAL A 80 -5.06 3.18 11.59
N TRP A 81 -5.31 1.88 11.50
CA TRP A 81 -5.60 1.18 10.26
C TRP A 81 -7.09 0.89 10.13
N THR A 82 -7.60 1.03 8.91
CA THR A 82 -8.98 0.69 8.55
C THR A 82 -8.95 -0.17 7.29
N ALA A 83 -9.52 -1.37 7.35
CA ALA A 83 -9.71 -2.21 6.18
C ALA A 83 -10.93 -1.73 5.38
N ARG A 84 -10.89 -1.86 4.06
CA ARG A 84 -12.03 -1.60 3.16
C ARG A 84 -12.58 -2.89 2.57
#